data_AF-A0A7S3HKV0-F1
#
_entry.id   AF-A0A7S3HKV0-F1
#
_cell.length_a   1.000
_cell.length_b   1.000
_cell.length_c   1.000
_cell.angle_alpha   90.00
_cell.angle_beta   90.00
_cell.angle_gamma   90.00
#
_symmetry.space_group_name_H-M   'P 1'
#
loop_
_entity.id
_entity.type
_entity.pdbx_description
1 polymer ?
#
loop_
_entity_poly.entity_id
_entity_poly.type
_entity_poly.pdbx_seq_one_letter_code
_entity_poly.pdbx_strand_id
1 'polypeptide(L)'
;WKTVSPKETYEDKGLEAALKKASEPLYKEKVALATEVSRQTGNTYTASVWMNMANLVSELGASLSDKRVVLFSYGSGALASMMTVQPSNNVDNDRFSLARIQSVLRLSERLANREKLTPADLDAALTAREVSHGIVPFKPTFLIDRLLPGTYYLESISANHERFYKRKPLDSERVLNGPLTA
;
A
#
# COMPACT_ATOMS: atom_id res chain seq x y z
N TRP A 1 -26.59 6.37 -24.05
CA TRP A 1 -25.26 6.69 -23.48
C TRP A 1 -24.38 7.53 -24.39
N LYS A 2 -24.14 7.17 -25.67
CA LYS A 2 -23.21 7.91 -26.55
C LYS A 2 -23.56 9.39 -26.80
N THR A 3 -24.81 9.78 -26.59
CA THR A 3 -25.32 11.14 -26.78
C THR A 3 -25.56 11.88 -25.46
N VAL A 4 -25.23 11.25 -24.32
CA VAL A 4 -25.41 11.80 -22.97
C VAL A 4 -24.07 12.39 -22.54
N SER A 5 -24.07 13.54 -21.87
CA SER A 5 -22.81 14.15 -21.41
C SER A 5 -22.19 13.29 -20.31
N PRO A 6 -20.85 13.24 -20.15
CA PRO A 6 -20.21 12.42 -19.12
C PRO A 6 -20.74 12.70 -17.71
N LYS A 7 -21.02 13.97 -17.38
CA LYS A 7 -21.50 14.39 -16.06
C LYS A 7 -22.85 13.75 -15.69
N GLU A 8 -23.74 13.60 -16.67
CA GLU A 8 -25.05 12.97 -16.48
C GLU A 8 -24.96 11.45 -16.32
N THR A 9 -23.81 10.86 -16.63
CA THR A 9 -23.61 9.40 -16.54
C THR A 9 -22.99 8.91 -15.24
N TYR A 10 -22.53 9.80 -14.36
CA TYR A 10 -21.76 9.40 -13.16
C TYR A 10 -22.54 8.51 -12.19
N GLU A 11 -23.88 8.63 -12.16
CA GLU A 11 -24.76 7.85 -11.28
C GLU A 11 -25.63 6.85 -12.07
N ASP A 12 -25.38 6.67 -13.38
CA ASP A 12 -26.12 5.73 -14.21
C ASP A 12 -25.65 4.28 -13.94
N LYS A 13 -26.38 3.59 -13.06
CA LYS A 13 -26.13 2.17 -12.72
C LYS A 13 -26.25 1.23 -13.92
N GLY A 14 -27.08 1.57 -14.91
CA GLY A 14 -27.23 0.78 -16.12
C GLY A 14 -25.98 0.85 -16.99
N LEU A 15 -25.44 2.06 -17.16
CA LEU A 15 -24.16 2.27 -17.85
C LEU A 15 -23.01 1.60 -17.11
N GLU A 16 -22.94 1.76 -15.78
CA GLU A 16 -21.90 1.14 -14.95
C GLU A 16 -21.86 -0.38 -15.14
N ALA A 17 -23.02 -1.04 -15.06
CA ALA A 17 -23.14 -2.49 -15.25
C ALA A 17 -22.69 -2.93 -16.66
N ALA A 18 -23.11 -2.20 -17.70
CA ALA A 18 -22.73 -2.51 -19.07
C ALA A 18 -21.24 -2.31 -19.33
N LEU A 19 -20.64 -1.22 -18.83
CA LEU A 19 -19.20 -0.96 -18.97
C LEU A 19 -18.35 -1.95 -18.17
N LYS A 20 -18.76 -2.33 -16.96
CA LYS A 20 -18.10 -3.39 -16.18
C LYS A 20 -18.07 -4.70 -16.96
N LYS A 21 -19.21 -5.13 -17.51
CA LYS A 21 -19.30 -6.35 -18.32
C LYS A 21 -18.44 -6.26 -19.58
N ALA A 22 -18.49 -5.14 -20.31
CA ALA A 22 -17.73 -4.96 -21.53
C ALA A 22 -16.21 -4.87 -21.30
N SER A 23 -15.78 -4.31 -20.17
CA SER A 23 -14.36 -4.11 -19.83
C SER A 23 -13.74 -5.25 -19.02
N GLU A 24 -14.53 -6.23 -18.56
CA GLU A 24 -14.06 -7.32 -17.70
C GLU A 24 -12.80 -8.05 -18.23
N PRO A 25 -12.70 -8.42 -19.52
CA PRO A 25 -11.50 -9.08 -20.04
C PRO A 25 -10.25 -8.17 -19.95
N LEU A 26 -10.40 -6.90 -20.29
CA LEU A 26 -9.32 -5.91 -20.24
C LEU A 26 -8.92 -5.58 -18.80
N TYR A 27 -9.87 -5.54 -17.87
CA TYR A 27 -9.58 -5.36 -16.45
C TYR A 27 -8.74 -6.51 -15.92
N LYS A 28 -9.13 -7.77 -16.22
CA LYS A 28 -8.38 -8.96 -15.81
C LYS A 28 -6.96 -8.94 -16.36
N GLU A 29 -6.80 -8.58 -17.63
CA GLU A 29 -5.49 -8.53 -18.30
C GLU A 29 -4.61 -7.37 -17.82
N LYS A 30 -5.17 -6.16 -17.65
CA LYS A 30 -4.37 -4.92 -17.53
C LYS A 30 -4.38 -4.27 -16.15
N VAL A 31 -5.30 -4.63 -15.27
CA VAL A 31 -5.53 -3.90 -14.01
C VAL A 31 -5.49 -4.82 -12.79
N ALA A 32 -6.10 -6.00 -12.87
CA ALA A 32 -6.32 -6.87 -11.71
C ALA A 32 -5.03 -7.15 -10.92
N LEU A 33 -3.97 -7.57 -11.60
CA LEU A 33 -2.67 -7.86 -10.98
C LEU A 33 -2.08 -6.66 -10.25
N ALA A 34 -2.14 -5.46 -10.85
CA ALA A 34 -1.61 -4.26 -10.20
C ALA A 34 -2.33 -3.97 -8.87
N THR A 35 -3.64 -4.23 -8.82
CA THR A 35 -4.50 -3.87 -7.67
C THR A 35 -4.55 -4.90 -6.55
N GLU A 36 -3.91 -6.05 -6.70
CA GLU A 36 -3.97 -7.13 -5.70
C GLU A 36 -3.41 -6.68 -4.34
N VAL A 37 -2.30 -5.94 -4.33
CA VAL A 37 -1.75 -5.35 -3.10
C VAL A 37 -2.75 -4.42 -2.41
N SER A 38 -3.47 -3.59 -3.17
CA SER A 38 -4.49 -2.67 -2.63
C SER A 38 -5.66 -3.45 -2.01
N ARG A 39 -6.10 -4.56 -2.63
CA ARG A 39 -7.11 -5.45 -2.04
C ARG A 39 -6.68 -6.04 -0.69
N GLN A 40 -5.39 -6.24 -0.49
CA GLN A 40 -4.84 -6.83 0.72
C GLN A 40 -4.41 -5.83 1.80
N THR A 41 -4.23 -4.55 1.45
CA THR A 41 -3.69 -3.50 2.34
C THR A 41 -4.65 -2.34 2.58
N GLY A 42 -5.69 -2.19 1.76
CA GLY A 42 -6.60 -1.06 1.82
C GLY A 42 -6.00 0.21 1.21
N ASN A 43 -6.52 1.37 1.60
CA ASN A 43 -6.10 2.66 1.07
C ASN A 43 -4.84 3.18 1.80
N THR A 44 -3.74 3.34 1.08
CA THR A 44 -2.48 3.90 1.59
C THR A 44 -2.24 5.35 1.13
N TYR A 45 -3.32 6.04 0.75
CA TYR A 45 -3.34 7.44 0.33
C TYR A 45 -2.35 7.72 -0.81
N THR A 46 -1.37 8.60 -0.58
CA THR A 46 -0.40 9.02 -1.59
C THR A 46 0.45 7.86 -2.11
N ALA A 47 0.58 6.77 -1.35
CA ALA A 47 1.32 5.58 -1.77
C ALA A 47 0.49 4.61 -2.63
N SER A 48 -0.83 4.73 -2.71
CA SER A 48 -1.72 3.70 -3.30
C SER A 48 -1.38 3.36 -4.75
N VAL A 49 -1.22 4.37 -5.62
CA VAL A 49 -0.89 4.13 -7.03
C VAL A 49 0.52 3.55 -7.22
N TRP A 50 1.47 3.97 -6.37
CA TRP A 50 2.86 3.51 -6.41
C TRP A 50 3.00 2.10 -5.86
N MET A 51 2.20 1.72 -4.86
CA MET A 51 2.13 0.34 -4.39
C MET A 51 1.62 -0.59 -5.48
N ASN A 52 0.62 -0.19 -6.25
CA ASN A 52 0.12 -0.99 -7.37
C ASN A 52 1.18 -1.16 -8.47
N MET A 53 1.94 -0.09 -8.77
CA MET A 53 3.11 -0.17 -9.66
C MET A 53 4.19 -1.10 -9.11
N ALA A 54 4.51 -1.00 -7.81
CA ALA A 54 5.47 -1.89 -7.16
C ALA A 54 4.99 -3.34 -7.20
N ASN A 55 3.69 -3.60 -7.08
CA ASN A 55 3.14 -4.94 -7.22
C ASN A 55 3.34 -5.51 -8.63
N LEU A 56 3.09 -4.72 -9.67
CA LEU A 56 3.40 -5.14 -11.04
C LEU A 56 4.87 -5.55 -11.18
N VAL A 57 5.81 -4.76 -10.65
CA VAL A 57 7.25 -5.10 -10.72
C VAL A 57 7.58 -6.34 -9.89
N SER A 58 6.98 -6.49 -8.71
CA SER A 58 7.17 -7.66 -7.84
C SER A 58 6.68 -8.96 -8.50
N GLU A 59 5.57 -8.92 -9.22
CA GLU A 59 4.96 -10.13 -9.81
C GLU A 59 5.52 -10.45 -11.21
N LEU A 60 5.80 -9.44 -12.03
CA LEU A 60 6.17 -9.65 -13.43
C LEU A 60 7.67 -9.47 -13.71
N GLY A 61 8.39 -8.72 -12.87
CA GLY A 61 9.83 -8.47 -13.04
C GLY A 61 10.19 -8.03 -14.46
N ALA A 62 11.11 -8.76 -15.08
CA ALA A 62 11.58 -8.50 -16.45
C ALA A 62 10.47 -8.58 -17.52
N SER A 63 9.35 -9.28 -17.27
CA SER A 63 8.23 -9.38 -18.22
C SER A 63 7.50 -8.04 -18.44
N LEU A 64 7.76 -7.05 -17.58
CA LEU A 64 7.30 -5.67 -17.79
C LEU A 64 8.13 -4.87 -18.79
N SER A 65 9.29 -5.39 -19.20
CA SER A 65 10.11 -4.72 -20.20
C SER A 65 9.31 -4.44 -21.47
N ASP A 66 9.52 -3.24 -22.00
CA ASP A 66 8.85 -2.71 -23.21
C ASP A 66 7.33 -2.57 -23.11
N LYS A 67 6.74 -2.83 -21.93
CA LYS A 67 5.34 -2.53 -21.67
C LYS A 67 5.16 -1.04 -21.38
N ARG A 68 3.94 -0.56 -21.64
CA ARG A 68 3.51 0.79 -21.26
C ARG A 68 2.56 0.68 -20.07
N VAL A 69 2.96 1.21 -18.92
CA VAL A 69 2.11 1.28 -17.72
C VAL A 69 1.54 2.69 -17.62
N VAL A 70 0.22 2.80 -17.61
CA VAL A 70 -0.47 4.07 -17.37
C VAL A 70 -0.87 4.13 -15.89
N LEU A 71 -0.48 5.20 -15.22
CA LEU A 71 -0.82 5.47 -13.82
C LEU A 71 -1.77 6.67 -13.78
N PHE A 72 -2.87 6.52 -13.06
CA PHE A 72 -3.80 7.62 -12.77
C PHE A 72 -3.74 7.92 -11.27
N SER A 73 -3.18 9.07 -10.92
CA SER A 73 -3.08 9.55 -9.54
C SER A 73 -4.15 10.61 -9.29
N TYR A 74 -4.83 10.51 -8.15
CA TYR A 74 -5.93 11.39 -7.76
C TYR A 74 -5.82 11.73 -6.27
N GLY A 75 -6.05 13.00 -5.94
CA GLY A 75 -6.28 13.47 -4.58
C GLY A 75 -7.51 14.38 -4.52
N SER A 76 -8.34 14.20 -3.49
CA SER A 76 -9.56 14.99 -3.28
C SER A 76 -9.25 16.48 -3.08
N GLY A 77 -10.04 17.37 -3.72
CA GLY A 77 -9.83 18.83 -3.68
C GLY A 77 -10.01 19.62 -4.98
N ALA A 78 -9.74 19.14 -6.21
CA ALA A 78 -9.08 17.92 -6.64
C ALA A 78 -7.87 18.22 -7.52
N LEU A 79 -6.83 17.40 -7.38
CA LEU A 79 -5.67 17.38 -8.26
C LEU A 79 -5.48 15.96 -8.78
N ALA A 80 -5.37 15.83 -10.10
CA ALA A 80 -5.21 14.56 -10.75
C ALA A 80 -4.16 14.64 -11.86
N SER A 81 -3.45 13.54 -12.08
CA SER A 81 -2.49 13.42 -13.17
C SER A 81 -2.48 12.00 -13.70
N MET A 82 -2.58 11.89 -15.03
CA MET A 82 -2.34 10.65 -15.76
C MET A 82 -0.92 10.69 -16.31
N MET A 83 -0.12 9.68 -15.99
CA MET A 83 1.27 9.58 -16.43
C MET A 83 1.54 8.20 -17.02
N THR A 84 2.56 8.13 -17.88
CA THR A 84 3.01 6.88 -18.48
C THR A 84 4.40 6.55 -17.97
N VAL A 85 4.58 5.31 -17.53
CA VAL A 85 5.87 4.73 -17.17
C VAL A 85 6.17 3.60 -18.15
N GLN A 86 7.39 3.59 -18.68
CA GLN A 86 7.87 2.52 -19.57
C GLN A 86 9.03 1.80 -18.88
N PRO A 87 8.77 0.63 -18.26
CA PRO A 87 9.82 -0.17 -17.66
C PRO A 87 10.80 -0.63 -18.75
N SER A 88 12.09 -0.40 -18.51
CA SER A 88 13.17 -0.84 -19.40
C SER A 88 13.97 -1.95 -18.73
N ASN A 89 14.42 -2.90 -19.54
CA ASN A 89 15.37 -3.90 -19.07
C ASN A 89 16.79 -3.34 -19.22
N ASN A 90 17.31 -2.69 -18.18
CA ASN A 90 18.70 -2.27 -18.17
C ASN A 90 19.59 -3.44 -17.74
N VAL A 91 20.13 -4.17 -18.71
CA VAL A 91 21.04 -5.30 -18.49
C VAL A 91 22.43 -4.87 -18.02
N ASP A 92 22.80 -3.60 -18.22
CA ASP A 92 24.13 -3.07 -17.86
C ASP A 92 24.21 -2.59 -16.41
N ASN A 93 23.09 -2.53 -15.69
CA ASN A 93 23.03 -2.06 -14.31
C ASN A 93 22.16 -2.95 -13.43
N ASP A 94 22.77 -3.98 -12.86
CA ASP A 94 22.09 -4.91 -11.95
C ASP A 94 21.45 -4.19 -10.74
N ARG A 95 22.10 -3.16 -10.20
CA ARG A 95 21.58 -2.42 -9.03
C ARG A 95 20.23 -1.75 -9.31
N PHE A 96 20.01 -1.24 -10.51
CA PHE A 96 18.79 -0.57 -10.93
C PHE A 96 18.05 -1.33 -12.03
N SER A 97 17.97 -2.66 -11.89
CA SER A 97 17.24 -3.55 -12.80
C SER A 97 15.86 -3.92 -12.25
N LEU A 98 14.93 -4.31 -13.15
CA LEU A 98 13.63 -4.85 -12.76
C LEU A 98 13.76 -6.12 -11.91
N ALA A 99 14.73 -6.98 -12.25
CA ALA A 99 15.03 -8.19 -11.49
C ALA A 99 15.48 -7.87 -10.06
N ARG A 100 16.36 -6.88 -9.89
CA ARG A 100 16.79 -6.44 -8.56
C ARG A 100 15.65 -5.86 -7.76
N ILE A 101 14.84 -4.98 -8.35
CA ILE A 101 13.66 -4.41 -7.68
C ILE A 101 12.69 -5.52 -7.25
N GLN A 102 12.39 -6.47 -8.14
CA GLN A 102 11.56 -7.64 -7.84
C GLN A 102 12.11 -8.44 -6.64
N SER A 103 13.41 -8.75 -6.65
CA SER A 103 14.07 -9.52 -5.58
C SER A 103 14.08 -8.81 -4.23
N VAL A 104 13.98 -7.48 -4.21
CA VAL A 104 13.93 -6.67 -2.98
C VAL A 104 12.49 -6.50 -2.50
N LEU A 105 11.55 -6.28 -3.41
CA LEU A 105 10.16 -5.99 -3.08
C LEU A 105 9.45 -7.17 -2.42
N ARG A 106 9.50 -8.36 -3.06
CA ARG A 106 8.93 -9.63 -2.58
C ARG A 106 7.55 -9.45 -1.93
N LEU A 107 6.67 -8.68 -2.58
CA LEU A 107 5.46 -8.13 -1.92
C LEU A 107 4.49 -9.22 -1.49
N SER A 108 4.19 -10.19 -2.36
CA SER A 108 3.30 -11.31 -2.03
C SER A 108 3.76 -12.07 -0.78
N GLU A 109 5.05 -12.32 -0.65
CA GLU A 109 5.63 -13.01 0.50
C GLU A 109 5.59 -12.15 1.77
N ARG A 110 5.88 -10.84 1.65
CA ARG A 110 5.76 -9.91 2.79
C ARG A 110 4.33 -9.79 3.28
N LEU A 111 3.36 -9.79 2.36
CA LEU A 111 1.93 -9.75 2.69
C LEU A 111 1.45 -11.04 3.33
N ALA A 112 1.91 -12.20 2.85
CA ALA A 112 1.60 -13.52 3.40
C ALA A 112 2.19 -13.71 4.80
N ASN A 113 3.35 -13.10 5.09
CA ASN A 113 4.00 -13.13 6.41
C ASN A 113 3.38 -12.15 7.44
N ARG A 114 2.25 -11.51 7.13
CA ARG A 114 1.53 -10.69 8.11
C ARG A 114 0.79 -11.57 9.11
N GLU A 115 0.48 -10.97 10.25
CA GLU A 115 -0.36 -11.60 11.26
C GLU A 115 -1.80 -11.13 11.07
N LYS A 116 -2.75 -12.07 11.11
CA LYS A 116 -4.17 -11.74 11.08
C LYS A 116 -4.65 -11.47 12.50
N LEU A 117 -5.21 -10.29 12.73
CA LEU A 117 -5.81 -9.90 14.00
C LEU A 117 -7.34 -9.99 13.94
N THR A 118 -7.96 -10.00 15.12
CA THR A 118 -9.41 -10.00 15.25
C THR A 118 -9.97 -8.58 15.03
N PRO A 119 -11.28 -8.44 14.74
CA PRO A 119 -11.92 -7.13 14.74
C PRO A 119 -11.77 -6.38 16.08
N ALA A 120 -11.84 -7.08 17.21
CA ALA A 120 -11.68 -6.47 18.53
C ALA A 120 -10.27 -5.88 18.74
N ASP A 121 -9.23 -6.55 18.23
CA ASP A 121 -7.86 -6.03 18.22
C ASP A 121 -7.76 -4.71 17.42
N LEU A 122 -8.46 -4.64 16.28
CA LEU A 122 -8.52 -3.44 15.47
C LEU A 122 -9.25 -2.30 16.21
N ASP A 123 -10.38 -2.59 16.85
CA ASP A 123 -11.15 -1.61 17.62
C ASP A 123 -10.31 -1.03 18.78
N ALA A 124 -9.57 -1.89 19.48
CA ALA A 124 -8.65 -1.47 20.53
C ALA A 124 -7.53 -0.56 19.97
N ALA A 125 -6.95 -0.92 18.81
CA ALA A 125 -5.93 -0.11 18.15
C ALA A 125 -6.45 1.26 17.66
N LEU A 126 -7.67 1.29 17.11
CA LEU A 126 -8.32 2.53 16.67
C LEU A 126 -8.65 3.44 17.86
N THR A 127 -9.20 2.88 18.93
CA THR A 127 -9.49 3.61 20.18
C THR A 127 -8.21 4.22 20.75
N ALA A 128 -7.14 3.43 20.84
CA ALA A 128 -5.85 3.91 21.34
C ALA A 128 -5.26 5.02 20.46
N ARG A 129 -5.45 4.96 19.14
CA ARG A 129 -5.03 6.01 18.20
C ARG A 129 -5.83 7.30 18.42
N GLU A 130 -7.14 7.19 18.62
CA GLU A 130 -8.01 8.35 18.85
C GLU A 130 -7.63 9.08 20.14
N VAL A 131 -7.50 8.36 21.25
CA VAL A 131 -7.19 8.96 22.56
C VAL A 131 -5.76 9.49 22.65
N SER A 132 -4.82 9.01 21.81
CA SER A 132 -3.44 9.49 21.80
C SER A 132 -3.19 10.61 20.80
N HIS A 133 -4.15 10.93 19.92
CA HIS A 133 -3.94 11.93 18.88
C HIS A 133 -3.77 13.33 19.49
N GLY A 134 -2.60 13.95 19.26
CA GLY A 134 -2.29 15.29 19.75
C GLY A 134 -1.94 15.37 21.24
N ILE A 135 -1.86 14.24 21.95
CA ILE A 135 -1.54 14.20 23.38
C ILE A 135 -0.02 14.28 23.59
N VAL A 136 0.40 15.16 24.51
CA VAL A 136 1.77 15.28 25.00
C VAL A 136 1.80 15.53 26.52
N PRO A 137 2.80 15.03 27.26
CA PRO A 137 3.78 14.03 26.83
C PRO A 137 3.10 12.67 26.58
N PHE A 138 3.69 11.85 25.72
CA PHE A 138 3.10 10.57 25.32
C PHE A 138 4.13 9.46 25.22
N LYS A 139 3.78 8.26 25.67
CA LYS A 139 4.55 7.03 25.48
C LYS A 139 3.62 5.93 24.98
N PRO A 140 3.86 5.32 23.80
CA PRO A 140 3.04 4.22 23.32
C PRO A 140 3.05 3.03 24.29
N THR A 141 1.89 2.38 24.43
CA THR A 141 1.71 1.17 25.25
C THR A 141 1.78 -0.12 24.45
N PHE A 142 1.72 -0.03 23.12
CA PHE A 142 1.79 -1.19 22.24
C PHE A 142 3.18 -1.81 22.25
N LEU A 143 3.21 -3.14 22.29
CA LEU A 143 4.44 -3.92 22.25
C LEU A 143 5.06 -3.89 20.86
N ILE A 144 6.39 -3.86 20.82
CA ILE A 144 7.18 -3.81 19.58
C ILE A 144 7.51 -5.21 19.05
N ASP A 145 7.16 -6.28 19.79
CA ASP A 145 7.58 -7.64 19.48
C ASP A 145 7.05 -8.11 18.12
N ARG A 146 5.85 -7.65 17.74
CA ARG A 146 5.19 -7.94 16.47
C ARG A 146 5.80 -7.21 15.26
N LEU A 147 6.59 -6.16 15.48
CA LEU A 147 7.24 -5.41 14.40
C LEU A 147 8.32 -6.27 13.72
N LEU A 148 8.48 -6.10 12.41
CA LEU A 148 9.59 -6.71 11.69
C LEU A 148 10.93 -6.17 12.23
N PRO A 149 11.98 -6.99 12.30
CA PRO A 149 13.33 -6.52 12.63
C PRO A 149 13.74 -5.34 11.73
N GLY A 150 14.41 -4.35 12.31
CA GLY A 150 14.80 -3.12 11.59
C GLY A 150 13.69 -2.10 11.39
N THR A 151 12.46 -2.34 11.83
CA THR A 151 11.37 -1.35 11.81
C THR A 151 11.66 -0.18 12.74
N TYR A 152 11.50 1.05 12.25
CA TYR A 152 11.50 2.24 13.09
C TYR A 152 10.14 2.39 13.77
N TYR A 153 10.13 2.74 15.06
CA TYR A 153 8.92 2.95 15.84
C TYR A 153 9.06 4.18 16.73
N LEU A 154 7.92 4.76 17.11
CA LEU A 154 7.84 5.87 18.05
C LEU A 154 8.11 5.36 19.47
N GLU A 155 9.12 5.90 20.13
CA GLU A 155 9.45 5.59 21.53
C GLU A 155 8.65 6.49 22.48
N SER A 156 8.61 7.80 22.22
CA SER A 156 7.92 8.79 23.05
C SER A 156 7.76 10.14 22.34
N ILE A 157 6.91 10.99 22.92
CA ILE A 157 6.75 12.40 22.56
C ILE A 157 6.95 13.24 23.84
N SER A 158 7.83 14.23 23.81
CA SER A 158 8.03 15.15 24.95
C SER A 158 6.85 16.12 25.11
N ALA A 159 6.81 16.83 26.24
CA ALA A 159 5.85 17.92 26.47
C ALA A 159 5.99 19.06 25.44
N ASN A 160 7.17 19.20 24.81
CA ASN A 160 7.45 20.19 23.76
C ASN A 160 7.21 19.63 22.34
N HIS A 161 6.46 18.53 22.21
CA HIS A 161 6.12 17.88 20.92
C HIS A 161 7.29 17.25 20.16
N GLU A 162 8.46 17.09 20.79
CA GLU A 162 9.59 16.40 20.17
C GLU A 162 9.33 14.90 20.13
N ARG A 163 9.55 14.26 18.99
CA ARG A 163 9.31 12.83 18.79
C ARG A 163 10.62 12.06 18.82
N PHE A 164 10.71 11.08 19.70
CA PHE A 164 11.86 10.19 19.82
C PHE A 164 11.53 8.85 19.17
N TYR A 165 12.43 8.35 18.33
CA TYR A 165 12.26 7.10 17.62
C TYR A 165 13.38 6.13 17.97
N LYS A 166 13.06 4.84 17.96
CA LYS A 166 14.05 3.76 17.99
C LYS A 166 13.84 2.85 16.79
N ARG A 167 14.84 2.01 16.55
CA ARG A 167 14.79 0.97 15.52
C ARG A 167 14.87 -0.38 16.22
N LYS A 168 13.93 -1.28 15.90
CA LYS A 168 14.02 -2.67 16.38
C LYS A 168 15.33 -3.28 15.87
N PRO A 169 16.13 -3.97 16.70
CA PRO A 169 17.38 -4.60 16.26
C PRO A 169 17.17 -5.52 15.03
N LEU A 170 18.19 -5.68 14.20
CA LEU A 170 18.09 -6.49 12.97
C LEU A 170 18.05 -7.98 13.24
N ASP A 171 18.63 -8.40 14.37
CA ASP A 171 18.75 -9.76 14.89
C ASP A 171 17.64 -10.12 15.88
N SER A 172 16.73 -9.19 16.19
CA SER A 172 15.62 -9.47 17.09
C SER A 172 14.63 -10.47 16.50
N GLU A 173 14.04 -11.32 17.34
CA GLU A 173 12.94 -12.17 16.92
C GLU A 173 11.63 -11.38 16.78
N ARG A 174 10.75 -11.83 15.88
CA ARG A 174 9.39 -11.33 15.76
C ARG A 174 8.46 -12.30 16.48
N VAL A 175 7.82 -11.83 17.55
CA VAL A 175 6.85 -12.63 18.30
C VAL A 175 5.45 -12.29 17.82
N LEU A 176 4.74 -13.30 17.32
CA LEU A 176 3.35 -13.22 16.89
C LEU A 176 2.44 -13.81 17.96
N ASN A 177 1.15 -13.49 17.92
CA ASN A 177 0.12 -13.99 18.83
C ASN A 177 0.36 -13.64 20.32
N GLY A 178 1.27 -12.71 20.63
CA GLY A 178 1.44 -12.15 21.96
C GLY A 178 0.36 -11.10 22.30
N PRO A 179 0.34 -10.51 23.49
CA PRO A 179 -0.55 -9.37 23.77
C PRO A 179 -0.22 -8.17 22.85
N LEU A 180 -1.19 -7.26 22.67
CA LEU A 180 -0.97 -6.03 21.88
C LEU A 180 -0.26 -4.95 22.69
N THR A 181 -0.53 -4.89 23.98
CA THR A 181 0.03 -3.91 24.93
C THR A 181 0.75 -4.63 26.05
N ALA A 182 1.67 -3.93 26.70
CA ALA A 182 2.34 -4.40 27.91
C ALA A 182 1.34 -4.61 29.07
#